data_AF-A0A3D0EW96-F1
#
_entry.id   AF-A0A3D0EW96-F1
#
_cell.length_a   1.000
_cell.length_b   1.000
_cell.length_c   1.000
_cell.angle_alpha   90.00
_cell.angle_beta   90.00
_cell.angle_gamma   90.00
#
_symmetry.space_group_name_H-M   'P 1'
#
loop_
_entity.id
_entity.type
_entity.pdbx_description
1 polymer ?
#
loop_
_entity_poly.entity_id
_entity_poly.type
_entity_poly.pdbx_seq_one_letter_code
_entity_poly.pdbx_strand_id
1 'polypeptide(L)' 'SNKKKLIEFERQLAGNLAHDASGSLAFLATSKPNLDLTMERWPDIEFHNVREHAQKFAA' A
#
# COMPACT_ATOMS: atom_id res chain seq x y z
N SER A 1 7.67 13.81 4.42
CA SER A 1 6.29 13.82 4.96
C SER A 1 5.61 12.46 4.82
N ASN A 2 5.74 11.76 3.68
CA ASN A 2 5.07 10.47 3.45
C ASN A 2 5.62 9.29 4.27
N LYS A 3 6.92 9.27 4.60
CA LYS A 3 7.52 8.16 5.38
C LYS A 3 6.83 7.92 6.73
N LYS A 4 6.46 8.98 7.45
CA LYS A 4 5.77 8.84 8.74
C LYS A 4 4.37 8.24 8.58
N LYS A 5 3.65 8.68 7.54
CA LYS A 5 2.32 8.16 7.19
C LYS A 5 2.37 6.73 6.70
N LEU A 6 3.39 6.37 5.91
CA LEU A 6 3.61 4.99 5.47
C LEU A 6 3.88 4.06 6.66
N ILE A 7 4.74 4.46 7.61
CA ILE A 7 4.99 3.66 8.82
C ILE A 7 3.71 3.48 9.65
N GLU A 8 2.89 4.53 9.75
CA GLU A 8 1.62 4.46 10.47
C GLU A 8 0.63 3.51 9.77
N PHE A 9 0.54 3.58 8.45
CA PHE A 9 -0.26 2.68 7.62
C PHE A 9 0.19 1.23 7.75
N GLU A 10 1.49 0.98 7.64
CA GLU A 10 2.07 -0.37 7.80
C GLU A 10 1.76 -0.97 9.16
N ARG A 11 1.79 -0.15 10.22
CA ARG A 11 1.43 -0.60 11.58
C ARG A 11 -0.06 -0.88 11.73
N GLN A 12 -0.93 0.00 11.24
CA GLN A 12 -2.38 -0.14 11.43
C GLN A 12 -2.98 -1.25 10.58
N LEU A 13 -2.42 -1.49 9.38
CA LEU A 13 -2.97 -2.43 8.40
C LEU A 13 -2.05 -3.63 8.14
N ALA A 14 -1.14 -3.94 9.07
CA ALA A 14 -0.17 -5.04 8.96
C ALA A 14 -0.83 -6.38 8.56
N GLY A 15 -2.04 -6.68 9.04
CA GLY A 15 -2.78 -7.90 8.69
C GLY A 15 -3.23 -7.99 7.23
N ASN A 16 -3.26 -6.86 6.52
CA ASN A 16 -3.66 -6.74 5.13
C ASN A 16 -2.46 -6.37 4.23
N LEU A 17 -1.23 -6.52 4.73
CA LEU A 17 -0.02 -6.19 3.98
C LEU A 17 0.83 -7.44 3.73
N ALA A 18 1.37 -7.53 2.53
CA ALA A 18 2.28 -8.57 2.12
C ALA A 18 3.38 -8.01 1.23
N HIS A 19 4.46 -8.75 1.07
CA HIS A 19 5.47 -8.47 0.07
C HIS A 19 5.28 -9.43 -1.11
N ASP A 20 5.31 -8.91 -2.33
CA ASP A 20 5.30 -9.74 -3.54
C ASP A 20 6.67 -10.42 -3.79
N ALA A 21 6.76 -11.24 -4.84
CA ALA A 21 8.00 -11.94 -5.19
C ALA A 21 9.18 -11.00 -5.52
N SER A 22 8.91 -9.73 -5.81
CA SER A 22 9.93 -8.70 -6.06
C SER A 22 10.34 -7.92 -4.80
N GLY A 23 9.72 -8.23 -3.65
CA GLY A 23 9.95 -7.53 -2.38
C GLY A 23 9.17 -6.22 -2.24
N SER A 24 8.11 -6.02 -3.03
CA SER A 24 7.33 -4.78 -3.01
C SER A 24 6.13 -4.91 -2.09
N LEU A 25 5.87 -3.86 -1.31
CA LEU A 25 4.73 -3.82 -0.39
C LEU A 25 3.41 -3.77 -1.18
N ALA A 26 2.52 -4.70 -0.89
CA ALA A 26 1.22 -4.85 -1.50
C ALA A 26 0.12 -4.86 -0.43
N PHE A 27 -0.92 -4.06 -0.66
CA PHE A 27 -2.12 -4.06 0.16
C PHE A 27 -3.14 -5.07 -0.38
N LEU A 28 -3.47 -6.06 0.45
CA LEU A 28 -4.42 -7.12 0.16
C LEU A 28 -5.82 -6.71 0.63
N ALA A 29 -6.50 -5.90 -0.19
CA ALA A 29 -7.86 -5.48 0.08
C ALA A 29 -8.81 -6.70 0.11
N THR A 30 -9.75 -6.72 1.06
CA THR A 30 -10.72 -7.83 1.18
C THR A 30 -11.87 -7.72 0.18
N SER A 31 -12.09 -6.53 -0.38
CA SER A 31 -13.08 -6.24 -1.43
C SER A 31 -12.75 -4.88 -2.07
N LYS A 32 -13.39 -4.57 -3.20
CA LYS A 32 -13.22 -3.26 -3.86
C LYS A 32 -13.67 -2.07 -2.96
N PRO A 33 -14.83 -2.11 -2.28
CA PRO A 33 -15.21 -1.04 -1.34
C PRO A 33 -14.22 -0.86 -0.17
N ASN A 34 -13.58 -1.94 0.28
CA ASN A 34 -12.54 -1.85 1.31
C ASN A 34 -11.30 -1.10 0.81
N LEU A 35 -10.89 -1.34 -0.44
CA LEU A 35 -9.80 -0.60 -1.07
C LEU A 35 -10.15 0.89 -1.18
N ASP A 36 -11.34 1.20 -1.72
CA ASP A 36 -11.79 2.59 -1.91
C ASP A 36 -11.81 3.36 -0.59
N LEU A 37 -12.39 2.78 0.47
CA LEU A 37 -12.40 3.39 1.81
C LEU A 37 -10.99 3.52 2.42
N THR A 38 -10.09 2.60 2.11
CA THR A 38 -8.71 2.66 2.60
C THR A 38 -7.96 3.82 1.93
N MET A 39 -8.13 4.01 0.62
CA MET A 39 -7.56 5.15 -0.11
C MET A 39 -8.10 6.49 0.41
N GLU A 40 -9.40 6.58 0.70
CA GLU A 40 -10.01 7.77 1.29
C GLU A 40 -9.45 8.11 2.68
N ARG A 41 -9.19 7.08 3.52
CA ARG A 41 -8.62 7.25 4.87
C ARG A 41 -7.13 7.60 4.84
N TRP A 42 -6.42 7.19 3.80
CA TRP A 42 -4.98 7.37 3.64
C TRP A 42 -4.66 8.17 2.37
N PRO A 43 -5.11 9.43 2.26
CA PRO A 43 -4.95 10.23 1.05
C PRO A 43 -3.48 10.60 0.75
N ASP A 44 -2.60 10.48 1.74
CA ASP A 44 -1.16 10.71 1.61
C ASP A 44 -0.40 9.49 1.03
N ILE A 45 -1.09 8.37 0.80
CA ILE A 45 -0.51 7.12 0.29
C ILE A 45 -1.10 6.84 -1.09
N GLU A 46 -0.20 6.64 -2.05
CA GLU A 46 -0.58 6.31 -3.43
C GLU A 46 -0.71 4.80 -3.60
N PHE A 47 -1.82 4.37 -4.22
CA PHE A 47 -2.08 2.97 -4.54
C PHE A 47 -1.99 2.78 -6.05
N HIS A 48 -1.14 1.85 -6.49
CA HIS A 48 -0.94 1.54 -7.90
C HIS A 48 -1.66 0.25 -8.29
N ASN A 49 -2.58 0.31 -9.26
CA ASN A 49 -3.33 -0.86 -9.75
C ASN A 49 -2.51 -1.78 -10.66
N VAL A 50 -1.49 -1.25 -11.32
CA VAL A 50 -0.59 -1.99 -12.21
C VAL A 50 0.82 -1.52 -11.92
N ARG A 51 1.76 -2.46 -11.91
CA ARG A 51 3.17 -2.14 -11.76
C ARG A 51 3.98 -2.85 -12.84
N GLU A 52 4.92 -2.14 -13.44
CA GLU A 52 5.98 -2.80 -14.21
C GLU A 52 6.96 -3.50 -13.26
N HIS A 53 7.23 -4.79 -13.48
CA HIS A 53 8.07 -5.63 -12.63
C HIS A 53 9.47 -5.04 -12.34
N ALA A 54 9.96 -4.09 -13.15
CA ALA A 54 11.27 -3.46 -13.03
C ALA A 54 11.32 -2.17 -12.20
N GLN A 55 10.20 -1.56 -11.82
CA GLN A 55 10.22 -0.22 -11.20
C GLN A 55 10.33 -0.31 -9.67
N LYS A 56 11.56 -0.22 -9.14
CA LYS A 56 11.78 0.00 -7.70
C LYS A 56 11.41 1.45 -7.39
N PHE A 57 10.27 1.69 -6.76
CA PHE A 57 9.99 2.99 -6.16
C PHE A 57 10.87 3.15 -4.92
N ALA A 58 11.74 4.15 -4.94
CA ALA A 58 12.63 4.42 -3.82
C ALA A 58 11.81 4.93 -2.62
N ALA A 59 12.04 4.32 -1.46
CA ALA A 59 11.40 4.67 -0.19
C ALA A 59 11.82 6.04 0.35
#